data_AF-A0A2U2C544-F1
#
_entry.id   AF-A0A2U2C544-F1
#
_cell.length_a   1.000
_cell.length_b   1.000
_cell.length_c   1.000
_cell.angle_alpha   90.00
_cell.angle_beta   90.00
_cell.angle_gamma   90.00
#
_symmetry.space_group_name_H-M   'P 1'
#
loop_
_entity.id
_entity.type
_entity.pdbx_description
1 polymer ?
#
loop_
_entity_poly.entity_id
_entity_poly.type
_entity_poly.pdbx_seq_one_letter_code
_entity_poly.pdbx_strand_id
1 'polypeptide(L)'
;MLGQCQACSFEGLDLTESKLTGVDLKESTLRAIDFAGANLSIALFDFAVIENVSFNGANLGGASFRGARLVNVTFEGADLKAAVFEDAILEATDITAGRLCNTQMPNETTDNTECD
;
A
#
# COMPACT_ATOMS: atom_id res chain seq x y z
N MET A 1 7.80 13.50 -12.37
CA MET A 1 6.56 12.72 -12.60
C MET A 1 6.96 11.26 -12.50
N LEU A 2 6.84 10.64 -11.32
CA LEU A 2 7.13 9.21 -11.14
C LEU A 2 5.98 8.35 -11.71
N GLY A 3 5.36 8.76 -12.83
CA GLY A 3 4.02 8.30 -13.20
C GLY A 3 3.92 6.81 -13.51
N GLN A 4 5.01 6.16 -13.88
CA GLN A 4 5.08 4.72 -14.19
C GLN A 4 6.52 4.24 -13.96
N CYS A 5 6.71 3.24 -13.12
CA CYS A 5 7.99 2.58 -12.90
C CYS A 5 7.74 1.12 -12.50
N GLN A 6 7.65 0.22 -13.49
CA GLN A 6 7.51 -1.22 -13.26
C GLN A 6 8.89 -1.85 -13.04
N ALA A 7 9.00 -2.79 -12.11
CA ALA A 7 10.25 -3.48 -11.76
C ALA A 7 11.42 -2.53 -11.37
N CYS A 8 11.10 -1.36 -10.82
CA CYS A 8 12.09 -0.39 -10.37
C CYS A 8 12.57 -0.71 -8.95
N SER A 9 13.75 -0.19 -8.59
CA SER A 9 14.27 -0.29 -7.22
C SER A 9 14.41 1.10 -6.63
N PHE A 10 13.72 1.35 -5.52
CA PHE A 10 13.77 2.59 -4.77
C PHE A 10 14.17 2.30 -3.33
N GLU A 11 15.05 3.12 -2.77
CA GLU A 11 15.53 2.97 -1.41
C GLU A 11 15.71 4.33 -0.72
N GLY A 12 15.26 4.44 0.53
CA GLY A 12 15.56 5.58 1.39
C GLY A 12 14.93 6.91 0.97
N LEU A 13 13.84 6.89 0.20
CA LEU A 13 13.17 8.10 -0.27
C LEU A 13 12.18 8.63 0.78
N ASP A 14 12.16 9.95 0.92
CA ASP A 14 11.07 10.67 1.58
C ASP A 14 10.08 11.15 0.51
N LEU A 15 8.88 10.57 0.54
CA LEU A 15 7.76 10.89 -0.34
C LEU A 15 6.52 11.28 0.49
N THR A 16 6.74 11.81 1.68
CA THR A 16 5.68 12.29 2.57
C THR A 16 4.82 13.35 1.88
N GLU A 17 3.51 13.29 2.12
CA GLU A 17 2.48 14.20 1.58
C GLU A 17 2.46 14.35 0.03
N SER A 18 3.17 13.48 -0.67
CA SER A 18 3.32 13.57 -2.12
C SER A 18 2.02 13.19 -2.86
N LYS A 19 1.86 13.73 -4.07
CA LYS A 19 0.71 13.43 -4.94
C LYS A 19 1.13 12.39 -5.98
N LEU A 20 0.81 11.13 -5.69
CA LEU A 20 1.20 9.94 -6.46
C LEU A 20 -0.02 9.11 -6.89
N THR A 21 -1.17 9.77 -7.07
CA THR A 21 -2.41 9.14 -7.51
C THR A 21 -2.19 8.32 -8.78
N GLY A 22 -2.56 7.04 -8.74
CA GLY A 22 -2.47 6.15 -9.89
C GLY A 22 -1.06 5.77 -10.30
N VAL A 23 -0.06 5.95 -9.43
CA VAL A 23 1.31 5.54 -9.75
C VAL A 23 1.38 4.03 -10.00
N ASP A 24 2.05 3.63 -11.07
CA ASP A 24 2.32 2.22 -11.37
C ASP A 24 3.71 1.84 -10.86
N LEU A 25 3.74 1.01 -9.81
CA LEU A 25 4.92 0.46 -9.15
C LEU A 25 4.89 -1.07 -9.13
N LYS A 26 4.19 -1.71 -10.07
CA LYS A 26 4.12 -3.17 -10.15
C LYS A 26 5.51 -3.79 -10.23
N GLU A 27 5.68 -4.94 -9.58
CA GLU A 27 6.92 -5.72 -9.54
C GLU A 27 8.14 -4.95 -9.00
N SER A 28 7.96 -3.75 -8.46
CA SER A 28 9.06 -2.92 -7.96
C SER A 28 9.53 -3.38 -6.59
N THR A 29 10.77 -3.04 -6.26
CA THR A 29 11.33 -3.17 -4.92
C THR A 29 11.37 -1.80 -4.25
N LEU A 30 10.64 -1.65 -3.15
CA LEU A 30 10.56 -0.42 -2.36
C LEU A 30 11.13 -0.71 -0.97
N ARG A 31 12.20 -0.01 -0.58
CA ARG A 31 12.89 -0.22 0.69
C ARG A 31 13.04 1.09 1.47
N ALA A 32 12.69 1.10 2.75
CA ALA A 32 12.94 2.26 3.61
C ALA A 32 12.38 3.58 3.05
N ILE A 33 11.19 3.54 2.44
CA ILE A 33 10.51 4.71 1.88
C ILE A 33 9.45 5.20 2.87
N ASP A 34 9.36 6.52 3.04
CA ASP A 34 8.26 7.14 3.79
C ASP A 34 7.22 7.75 2.83
N PHE A 35 6.01 7.18 2.84
CA PHE A 35 4.84 7.70 2.13
C PHE A 35 3.81 8.31 3.10
N ALA A 36 4.20 8.69 4.32
CA ALA A 36 3.24 9.19 5.28
C ALA A 36 2.45 10.40 4.74
N GLY A 37 1.12 10.34 4.85
CA GLY A 37 0.21 11.36 4.33
C GLY A 37 0.15 11.48 2.80
N ALA A 38 0.86 10.64 2.04
CA ALA A 38 0.85 10.71 0.58
C ALA A 38 -0.53 10.34 0.00
N ASN A 39 -0.86 10.92 -1.15
CA ASN A 39 -2.01 10.48 -1.94
C ASN A 39 -1.55 9.44 -2.97
N LEU A 40 -1.84 8.18 -2.66
CA LEU A 40 -1.58 6.98 -3.45
C LEU A 40 -2.89 6.29 -3.85
N SER A 41 -4.01 7.04 -3.88
CA SER A 41 -5.27 6.48 -4.36
C SER A 41 -5.07 5.86 -5.74
N ILE A 42 -5.69 4.70 -5.96
CA ILE A 42 -5.60 3.88 -7.18
C ILE A 42 -4.17 3.51 -7.63
N ALA A 43 -3.17 3.61 -6.76
CA ALA A 43 -1.80 3.17 -7.06
C ALA A 43 -1.71 1.64 -7.22
N LEU A 44 -0.75 1.18 -8.03
CA LEU A 44 -0.55 -0.23 -8.35
C LEU A 44 0.79 -0.71 -7.81
N PHE A 45 0.74 -1.59 -6.82
CA PHE A 45 1.88 -2.26 -6.18
C PHE A 45 1.84 -3.79 -6.42
N ASP A 46 1.11 -4.25 -7.43
CA ASP A 46 0.95 -5.69 -7.67
C ASP A 46 2.30 -6.38 -7.83
N PHE A 47 2.48 -7.48 -7.12
CA PHE A 47 3.72 -8.28 -7.08
C PHE A 47 4.98 -7.50 -6.62
N ALA A 48 4.83 -6.32 -6.02
CA ALA A 48 5.95 -5.56 -5.49
C ALA A 48 6.54 -6.21 -4.23
N VAL A 49 7.82 -5.92 -3.98
CA VAL A 49 8.51 -6.25 -2.72
C VAL A 49 8.67 -4.94 -1.93
N ILE A 50 7.94 -4.82 -0.83
CA ILE A 50 7.85 -3.60 -0.01
C ILE A 50 8.40 -3.90 1.37
N GLU A 51 9.53 -3.30 1.74
CA GLU A 51 10.23 -3.63 2.99
C GLU A 51 10.58 -2.37 3.78
N ASN A 52 10.20 -2.31 5.07
CA ASN A 52 10.45 -1.17 5.96
C ASN A 52 9.84 0.14 5.43
N VAL A 53 8.61 0.11 4.92
CA VAL A 53 7.93 1.27 4.33
C VAL A 53 6.82 1.78 5.25
N SER A 54 6.65 3.10 5.33
CA SER A 54 5.55 3.73 6.04
C SER A 54 4.49 4.24 5.05
N PHE A 55 3.23 3.81 5.23
CA PHE A 55 2.05 4.39 4.58
C PHE A 55 1.16 5.11 5.59
N ASN A 56 1.70 5.52 6.75
CA ASN A 56 0.89 6.07 7.84
C ASN A 56 0.12 7.33 7.39
N GLY A 57 -1.19 7.35 7.61
CA GLY A 57 -2.08 8.44 7.19
C GLY A 57 -2.20 8.64 5.67
N ALA A 58 -1.61 7.76 4.85
CA ALA A 58 -1.68 7.87 3.40
C ALA A 58 -3.11 7.57 2.89
N ASN A 59 -3.49 8.18 1.78
CA ASN A 59 -4.68 7.78 1.04
C ASN A 59 -4.31 6.67 0.06
N LEU A 60 -4.78 5.45 0.31
CA LEU A 60 -4.60 4.25 -0.51
C LEU A 60 -5.95 3.74 -1.05
N GLY A 61 -6.95 4.62 -1.15
CA GLY A 61 -8.27 4.27 -1.64
C GLY A 61 -8.20 3.65 -3.04
N GLY A 62 -8.66 2.40 -3.17
CA GLY A 62 -8.61 1.63 -4.42
C GLY A 62 -7.21 1.20 -4.88
N ALA A 63 -6.17 1.34 -4.05
CA ALA A 63 -4.84 0.87 -4.38
C ALA A 63 -4.78 -0.66 -4.44
N SER A 64 -3.92 -1.21 -5.30
CA SER A 64 -3.74 -2.66 -5.45
C SER A 64 -2.37 -3.09 -4.95
N PHE A 65 -2.35 -4.10 -4.09
CA PHE A 65 -1.19 -4.79 -3.54
C PHE A 65 -1.28 -6.29 -3.86
N ARG A 66 -1.95 -6.66 -4.97
CA ARG A 66 -2.22 -8.06 -5.28
C ARG A 66 -0.91 -8.84 -5.38
N GLY A 67 -0.78 -9.93 -4.62
CA GLY A 67 0.43 -10.76 -4.64
C GLY A 67 1.71 -10.06 -4.18
N ALA A 68 1.62 -8.86 -3.61
CA ALA A 68 2.78 -8.14 -3.10
C ALA A 68 3.33 -8.80 -1.82
N ARG A 69 4.64 -8.68 -1.58
CA ARG A 69 5.26 -9.08 -0.32
C ARG A 69 5.56 -7.83 0.51
N LEU A 70 4.90 -7.72 1.66
CA LEU A 70 5.03 -6.59 2.59
C LEU A 70 5.75 -7.07 3.86
N VAL A 71 6.94 -6.53 4.13
CA VAL A 71 7.76 -6.88 5.29
C VAL A 71 7.99 -5.63 6.14
N ASN A 72 7.55 -5.64 7.40
CA ASN A 72 7.68 -4.50 8.31
C ASN A 72 7.12 -3.20 7.71
N VAL A 73 5.87 -3.23 7.24
CA VAL A 73 5.17 -2.10 6.64
C VAL A 73 4.10 -1.58 7.61
N THR A 74 3.96 -0.27 7.72
CA THR A 74 2.97 0.36 8.62
C THR A 74 1.86 1.09 7.85
N PHE A 75 0.62 0.94 8.31
CA PHE A 75 -0.58 1.54 7.72
C PHE A 75 -1.41 2.35 8.74
N GLU A 76 -0.79 2.84 9.83
CA GLU A 76 -1.51 3.51 10.90
C GLU A 76 -2.30 4.71 10.36
N GLY A 77 -3.63 4.67 10.50
CA GLY A 77 -4.53 5.73 10.03
C GLY A 77 -4.61 5.89 8.51
N ALA A 78 -4.03 4.99 7.72
CA ALA A 78 -4.14 5.02 6.26
C ALA A 78 -5.58 4.74 5.80
N ASP A 79 -6.03 5.37 4.71
CA ASP A 79 -7.30 5.05 4.08
C ASP A 79 -7.12 3.88 3.10
N LEU A 80 -7.64 2.70 3.45
CA LEU A 80 -7.54 1.47 2.65
C LEU A 80 -8.89 1.11 2.01
N LYS A 81 -9.82 2.06 1.89
CA LYS A 81 -11.12 1.84 1.28
C LYS A 81 -10.97 1.24 -0.12
N ALA A 82 -11.64 0.12 -0.38
CA ALA A 82 -11.59 -0.60 -1.65
C ALA A 82 -10.18 -1.03 -2.10
N ALA A 83 -9.17 -1.00 -1.22
CA ALA A 83 -7.85 -1.50 -1.54
C ALA A 83 -7.85 -3.03 -1.69
N VAL A 84 -6.92 -3.57 -2.47
CA VAL A 84 -6.84 -5.00 -2.79
C VAL A 84 -5.53 -5.57 -2.27
N PHE A 85 -5.62 -6.54 -1.36
CA PHE A 85 -4.49 -7.29 -0.82
C PHE A 85 -4.59 -8.80 -1.12
N GLU A 86 -5.44 -9.21 -2.06
CA GLU A 86 -5.57 -10.62 -2.48
C GLU A 86 -4.19 -11.22 -2.80
N ASP A 87 -3.92 -12.42 -2.29
CA ASP A 87 -2.64 -13.12 -2.41
C ASP A 87 -1.42 -12.40 -1.81
N ALA A 88 -1.58 -11.24 -1.17
CA ALA A 88 -0.47 -10.52 -0.56
C ALA A 88 0.11 -11.28 0.65
N ILE A 89 1.43 -11.23 0.81
CA ILE A 89 2.13 -11.83 1.93
C ILE A 89 2.46 -10.72 2.92
N LEU A 90 1.89 -10.80 4.12
CA LEU A 90 2.11 -9.84 5.21
C LEU A 90 3.05 -10.45 6.26
N GLU A 91 4.27 -9.94 6.35
CA GLU A 91 5.27 -10.33 7.35
C GLU A 91 5.55 -9.13 8.27
N ALA A 92 5.33 -9.27 9.57
CA ALA A 92 5.45 -8.16 10.52
C ALA A 92 4.71 -6.88 10.08
N THR A 93 3.56 -7.05 9.43
CA THR A 93 2.76 -5.98 8.82
C THR A 93 1.32 -6.14 9.27
N ASP A 94 0.73 -5.08 9.80
CA ASP A 94 -0.66 -5.05 10.25
C ASP A 94 -1.46 -4.01 9.45
N ILE A 95 -2.32 -4.49 8.54
CA ILE A 95 -3.19 -3.63 7.73
C ILE A 95 -4.47 -3.22 8.49
N THR A 96 -4.77 -3.83 9.63
CA THR A 96 -5.96 -3.51 10.45
C THR A 96 -5.81 -2.22 11.25
N ALA A 97 -4.59 -1.68 11.33
CA ALA A 97 -4.30 -0.34 11.85
C ALA A 97 -4.74 0.79 10.90
N GLY A 98 -5.11 0.46 9.66
CA GLY A 98 -5.71 1.37 8.70
C GLY A 98 -7.24 1.38 8.76
N ARG A 99 -7.86 2.31 8.02
CA ARG A 99 -9.31 2.39 7.82
C ARG A 99 -9.71 1.41 6.72
N LEU A 100 -10.27 0.26 7.11
CA LEU A 100 -10.76 -0.76 6.20
C LEU A 100 -12.23 -0.50 5.85
N CYS A 101 -12.57 -0.51 4.56
CA CYS A 101 -13.95 -0.36 4.07
C CYS A 101 -14.01 -0.96 2.66
N ASN A 102 -14.70 -2.09 2.49
CA ASN A 102 -14.69 -2.89 1.25
C ASN A 102 -13.28 -3.28 0.79
N THR A 103 -12.35 -3.49 1.74
CA THR A 103 -10.97 -3.86 1.45
C THR A 103 -10.89 -5.37 1.21
N GLN A 104 -10.27 -5.79 0.11
CA GLN A 104 -10.07 -7.22 -0.16
C GLN A 104 -8.84 -7.69 0.62
N MET A 105 -9.06 -8.50 1.65
CA MET A 105 -7.98 -8.98 2.53
C MET A 105 -7.15 -10.08 1.84
N PRO A 106 -5.89 -10.32 2.27
CA PRO A 106 -5.08 -11.39 1.72
C PRO A 106 -5.63 -12.81 1.95
N ASN A 107 -6.53 -12.95 2.93
CA ASN A 107 -7.27 -14.17 3.18
C ASN A 107 -8.76 -13.86 3.33
N GLU A 108 -9.61 -14.75 2.82
CA GLU A 108 -11.07 -14.57 2.87
C GLU A 108 -11.56 -14.80 4.30
N THR A 109 -11.70 -13.78 5.15
CA THR A 109 -12.48 -13.90 6.41
C THR A 109 -12.82 -12.61 7.16
N THR A 110 -12.34 -11.42 6.78
CA THR A 110 -12.67 -10.20 7.54
C THR A 110 -13.87 -9.45 6.96
N ASP A 111 -14.95 -9.33 7.74
CA ASP A 111 -16.02 -8.39 7.44
C ASP A 111 -15.51 -6.96 7.67
N ASN A 112 -15.37 -6.21 6.58
CA ASN A 112 -15.01 -4.79 6.56
C ASN A 112 -15.97 -4.00 5.67
N THR A 113 -17.23 -4.46 5.59
CA THR A 113 -18.24 -3.86 4.70
C THR A 113 -18.83 -2.57 5.27
N GLU A 114 -18.73 -2.35 6.59
CA GLU A 114 -19.13 -1.11 7.25
C GLU A 114 -18.05 -0.03 7.12
N CYS A 115 -18.47 1.19 6.80
CA CYS A 115 -17.60 2.27 6.34
C CYS A 115 -17.76 3.56 7.17
N ASP A 116 -18.03 3.41 8.46
CA ASP A 116 -18.31 4.51 9.40
C ASP A 116 -17.12 5.48 9.60
#